data_AF-A0A970EZ86-F1
#
_entry.id   AF-A0A970EZ86-F1
#
_cell.length_a   1.000
_cell.length_b   1.000
_cell.length_c   1.000
_cell.angle_alpha   90.00
_cell.angle_beta   90.00
_cell.angle_gamma   90.00
#
_symmetry.space_group_name_H-M   'P 1'
#
loop_
_entity.id
_entity.type
_entity.pdbx_description
1 polymer ?
#
loop_
_entity_poly.entity_id
_entity_poly.type
_entity_poly.pdbx_seq_one_letter_code
_entity_poly.pdbx_strand_id
1 'polypeptide(L)'
;SVNASNQSTCYEYTTTNGQKASTTHNIYGVYDMSGGAYDRVAAYVDNGHDYLATYGQSIINADSKYKDVYVSLGDTQQGNYEANKNKYGDAVYETSLNYSDYSSWYEDKSSMPYSGHPWFPRGGFFSSDTYAGVFAFDNGYSNPNSRIGFRLVVVPILP
;
A
#
# COMPACT_ATOMS: atom_id res chain seq x y z
N SER A 1 -12.81 -7.10 -6.88
CA SER A 1 -12.34 -7.88 -5.72
C SER A 1 -13.51 -8.47 -4.97
N VAL A 2 -13.62 -9.80 -4.88
CA VAL A 2 -14.61 -10.45 -4.01
C VAL A 2 -14.05 -10.53 -2.59
N ASN A 3 -14.80 -10.05 -1.61
CA ASN A 3 -14.40 -10.13 -0.20
C ASN A 3 -14.83 -11.50 0.36
N ALA A 4 -13.87 -12.30 0.82
CA ALA A 4 -14.11 -13.63 1.38
C ALA A 4 -14.26 -13.63 2.92
N SER A 5 -14.15 -12.47 3.59
CA SER A 5 -14.10 -12.38 5.05
C SER A 5 -15.32 -12.96 5.76
N ASN A 6 -16.47 -13.03 5.07
CA ASN A 6 -17.74 -13.55 5.58
C ASN A 6 -18.28 -14.75 4.78
N GLN A 7 -17.44 -15.46 4.02
CA GLN A 7 -17.87 -16.67 3.30
C GLN A 7 -17.69 -17.90 4.20
N SER A 8 -18.77 -18.64 4.45
CA SER A 8 -18.73 -19.89 5.21
C SER A 8 -18.20 -21.08 4.40
N THR A 9 -18.04 -20.91 3.08
CA THR A 9 -17.62 -21.96 2.15
C THR A 9 -16.39 -21.50 1.39
N CYS A 10 -15.33 -22.31 1.41
CA CYS A 10 -14.16 -22.11 0.58
C CYS A 10 -14.43 -22.68 -0.81
N TYR A 11 -14.27 -21.86 -1.85
CA TYR A 11 -14.40 -22.30 -3.24
C TYR A 11 -13.02 -22.59 -3.82
N GLU A 12 -12.82 -23.79 -4.35
CA GLU A 12 -11.59 -24.10 -5.09
C GLU A 12 -11.47 -23.21 -6.33
N TYR A 13 -10.24 -22.77 -6.62
CA TYR A 13 -9.95 -21.78 -7.68
C TYR A 13 -10.36 -22.25 -9.08
N THR A 14 -10.46 -23.56 -9.30
CA THR A 14 -10.88 -24.20 -10.56
C THR A 14 -12.39 -24.12 -10.80
N THR A 15 -13.19 -23.84 -9.77
CA THR A 15 -14.66 -23.75 -9.88
C THR A 15 -15.11 -22.41 -10.44
N THR A 16 -16.30 -22.34 -11.02
CA THR A 16 -16.88 -21.07 -11.54
C THR A 16 -16.96 -19.98 -10.48
N ASN A 17 -17.25 -20.33 -9.21
CA ASN A 17 -17.27 -19.35 -8.13
C ASN A 17 -15.86 -18.96 -7.65
N GLY A 18 -14.92 -19.90 -7.58
CA GLY A 18 -13.53 -19.61 -7.26
C GLY A 18 -12.86 -18.69 -8.30
N GLN A 19 -13.14 -18.91 -9.59
CA GLN A 19 -12.66 -18.06 -10.68
C GLN A 19 -13.10 -16.59 -10.55
N LYS A 20 -14.20 -16.27 -9.85
CA LYS A 20 -14.62 -14.86 -9.63
C LYS A 20 -13.67 -14.05 -8.75
N ALA A 21 -12.81 -14.73 -7.98
CA ALA A 21 -11.76 -14.06 -7.21
C ALA A 21 -10.53 -13.66 -8.04
N SER A 22 -10.43 -14.18 -9.27
CA SER A 22 -9.35 -13.90 -10.21
C SER A 22 -9.57 -12.58 -10.95
N THR A 23 -8.49 -11.84 -11.24
CA THR A 23 -8.54 -10.60 -12.04
C THR A 23 -9.10 -10.79 -13.45
N THR A 24 -9.03 -12.01 -13.99
CA THR A 24 -9.48 -12.34 -15.36
C THR A 24 -10.76 -13.18 -15.38
N HIS A 25 -11.36 -13.45 -14.23
CA HIS A 25 -12.50 -14.35 -14.08
C HIS A 25 -12.27 -15.76 -14.65
N ASN A 26 -11.02 -16.23 -14.64
CA ASN A 26 -10.63 -17.60 -15.01
C ASN A 26 -9.43 -18.07 -14.17
N ILE A 27 -9.01 -19.33 -14.34
CA ILE A 27 -7.95 -19.96 -13.52
C ILE A 27 -6.54 -19.37 -13.69
N TYR A 28 -6.34 -18.48 -14.66
CA TYR A 28 -5.03 -17.94 -15.02
C TYR A 28 -4.79 -16.50 -14.56
N GLY A 29 -5.80 -15.84 -14.00
CA GLY A 29 -5.61 -14.49 -13.45
C GLY A 29 -5.00 -14.50 -12.06
N VAL A 30 -4.77 -13.31 -11.53
CA VAL A 30 -4.16 -13.11 -10.21
C VAL A 30 -5.25 -13.18 -9.15
N TYR A 31 -4.98 -13.89 -8.06
CA TYR A 31 -5.88 -14.07 -6.91
C TYR A 31 -5.38 -13.26 -5.71
N ASP A 32 -6.21 -13.18 -4.65
CA ASP A 32 -5.88 -12.51 -3.38
C ASP A 32 -5.55 -11.01 -3.50
N MET A 33 -6.20 -10.33 -4.45
CA MET A 33 -6.10 -8.87 -4.61
C MET A 33 -7.04 -8.10 -3.65
N SER A 34 -7.93 -8.79 -2.93
CA SER A 34 -8.84 -8.22 -1.93
C SER A 34 -8.17 -8.16 -0.55
N GLY A 35 -7.37 -7.13 -0.26
CA GLY A 35 -6.82 -6.90 1.08
C GLY A 35 -7.91 -6.51 2.09
N GLY A 36 -8.00 -7.21 3.23
CA GLY A 36 -8.91 -6.86 4.33
C GLY A 36 -8.30 -5.94 5.38
N ALA A 37 -7.02 -5.59 5.23
CA ALA A 37 -6.23 -4.79 6.14
C ALA A 37 -5.22 -3.94 5.34
N TYR A 38 -4.73 -2.86 5.96
CA TYR A 38 -3.64 -2.10 5.38
C TYR A 38 -2.36 -2.94 5.38
N ASP A 39 -1.66 -2.99 4.25
CA ASP A 39 -0.36 -3.64 4.16
C ASP A 39 0.75 -2.59 4.25
N ARG A 40 1.60 -2.70 5.29
CA ARG A 40 2.82 -1.90 5.38
C ARG A 40 3.79 -2.33 4.31
N VAL A 41 4.27 -1.35 3.55
CA VAL A 41 5.44 -1.54 2.68
C VAL A 41 6.67 -0.89 3.30
N ALA A 42 7.85 -1.33 2.88
CA ALA A 42 9.13 -0.74 3.26
C ALA A 42 9.36 0.59 2.52
N ALA A 43 8.41 1.52 2.63
CA ALA A 43 8.45 2.80 1.95
C ALA A 43 8.11 3.94 2.92
N TYR A 44 8.85 5.04 2.86
CA TYR A 44 8.67 6.18 3.75
C TYR A 44 9.15 7.50 3.15
N VAL A 45 8.64 8.62 3.69
CA VAL A 45 9.18 9.95 3.46
C VAL A 45 10.27 10.24 4.48
N ASP A 46 11.47 10.57 4.00
CA ASP A 46 12.60 10.97 4.85
C ASP A 46 12.43 12.43 5.29
N ASN A 47 11.57 12.65 6.27
CA ASN A 47 11.23 13.97 6.82
C ASN A 47 11.99 14.30 8.12
N GLY A 48 12.91 13.44 8.55
CA GLY A 48 13.66 13.63 9.80
C GLY A 48 12.82 13.55 11.08
N HIS A 49 11.56 13.11 11.01
CA HIS A 49 10.71 12.99 12.19
C HIS A 49 11.20 11.86 13.11
N ASP A 50 11.20 12.07 14.43
CA ASP A 50 11.75 11.14 15.42
C ASP A 50 11.14 9.72 15.35
N TYR A 51 9.93 9.60 14.82
CA TYR A 51 9.26 8.32 14.62
C TYR A 51 9.92 7.41 13.58
N LEU A 52 10.72 7.97 12.66
CA LEU A 52 11.56 7.19 11.76
C LEU A 52 12.64 6.47 12.56
N ALA A 53 13.42 7.21 13.36
CA ALA A 53 14.47 6.62 14.20
C ALA A 53 13.92 5.70 15.30
N THR A 54 12.82 6.09 15.94
CA THR A 54 12.28 5.37 17.10
C THR A 54 11.70 4.00 16.73
N TYR A 55 11.03 3.89 15.57
CA TYR A 55 10.24 2.71 15.23
C TYR A 55 10.62 2.08 13.88
N GLY A 56 11.38 2.79 13.04
CA GLY A 56 11.70 2.40 11.67
C GLY A 56 13.17 2.05 11.43
N GLN A 57 14.01 2.04 12.46
CA GLN A 57 15.46 1.93 12.32
C GLN A 57 15.93 0.71 11.51
N SER A 58 15.22 -0.43 11.61
CA SER A 58 15.54 -1.64 10.84
C SER A 58 15.41 -1.43 9.34
N ILE A 59 14.34 -0.76 8.88
CA ILE A 59 14.12 -0.44 7.47
C ILE A 59 15.04 0.70 7.02
N ILE A 60 15.24 1.71 7.87
CA ILE A 60 16.16 2.82 7.57
C ILE A 60 17.59 2.32 7.38
N ASN A 61 18.03 1.31 8.14
CA ASN A 61 19.36 0.72 8.00
C ASN A 61 19.45 -0.38 6.93
N ALA A 62 18.34 -0.78 6.32
CA ALA A 62 18.35 -1.78 5.26
C ALA A 62 19.02 -1.24 3.98
N ASP A 63 19.53 -2.16 3.15
CA ASP A 63 20.04 -1.85 1.80
C ASP A 63 18.94 -1.16 0.97
N SER A 64 19.34 -0.22 0.10
CA SER A 64 18.39 0.60 -0.69
C SER A 64 17.49 -0.24 -1.58
N LYS A 65 17.95 -1.40 -2.06
CA LYS A 65 17.14 -2.32 -2.87
C LYS A 65 15.93 -2.94 -2.13
N TYR A 66 15.85 -2.80 -0.81
CA TYR A 66 14.76 -3.34 0.00
C TYR A 66 13.78 -2.27 0.49
N LYS A 67 13.96 -1.00 0.09
CA LYS A 67 13.14 0.10 0.58
C LYS A 67 12.97 1.22 -0.43
N ASP A 68 11.84 1.90 -0.32
CA ASP A 68 11.51 3.06 -1.10
C ASP A 68 11.58 4.33 -0.24
N VAL A 69 12.53 5.20 -0.54
CA VAL A 69 12.68 6.48 0.16
C VAL A 69 12.10 7.59 -0.70
N TYR A 70 11.30 8.47 -0.08
CA TYR A 70 10.70 9.65 -0.68
C TYR A 70 11.28 10.91 -0.05
N VAL A 71 11.49 11.95 -0.86
CA VAL A 71 12.02 13.23 -0.40
C VAL A 71 10.94 14.02 0.34
N SER A 72 11.29 14.63 1.47
CA SER A 72 10.39 15.59 2.13
C SER A 72 10.59 17.00 1.57
N LEU A 73 9.48 17.71 1.32
CA LEU A 73 9.48 19.13 0.99
C LEU A 73 8.48 19.85 1.89
N GLY A 74 9.03 20.54 2.89
CA GLY A 74 8.25 21.25 3.91
C GLY A 74 7.43 20.35 4.83
N ASP A 75 7.63 19.02 4.76
CA ASP A 75 6.91 18.01 5.53
C ASP A 75 5.38 18.14 5.47
N THR A 76 4.87 18.39 4.26
CA THR A 76 3.44 18.46 3.95
C THR A 76 3.07 17.39 2.93
N GLN A 77 1.82 16.93 2.93
CA GLN A 77 1.36 15.95 1.92
C GLN A 77 1.58 16.47 0.50
N GLN A 78 1.19 17.72 0.24
CA GLN A 78 1.36 18.37 -1.06
C GLN A 78 2.84 18.49 -1.45
N GLY A 79 3.67 19.03 -0.56
CA GLY A 79 5.09 19.23 -0.84
C GLY A 79 5.80 17.89 -1.08
N ASN A 80 5.57 16.90 -0.20
CA ASN A 80 6.14 15.58 -0.33
C ASN A 80 5.69 14.89 -1.64
N TYR A 81 4.41 15.02 -2.03
CA TYR A 81 3.93 14.44 -3.29
C TYR A 81 4.58 15.09 -4.51
N GLU A 82 4.59 16.43 -4.57
CA GLU A 82 5.19 17.19 -5.68
C GLU A 82 6.70 16.95 -5.81
N ALA A 83 7.41 16.77 -4.69
CA ALA A 83 8.83 16.46 -4.67
C ALA A 83 9.14 15.08 -5.28
N ASN A 84 8.16 14.17 -5.32
CA ASN A 84 8.35 12.78 -5.74
C ASN A 84 7.55 12.38 -6.99
N LYS A 85 6.97 13.33 -7.73
CA LYS A 85 6.19 13.04 -8.95
C LYS A 85 6.94 12.34 -10.09
N ASN A 86 8.27 12.32 -10.02
CA ASN A 86 9.11 11.63 -11.00
C ASN A 86 9.46 10.19 -10.57
N LYS A 87 8.88 9.71 -9.46
CA LYS A 87 9.03 8.34 -8.99
C LYS A 87 7.95 7.49 -9.66
N TYR A 88 8.41 6.51 -10.44
CA TYR A 88 7.56 5.59 -11.20
C TYR A 88 7.89 4.14 -10.84
N GLY A 89 6.92 3.25 -11.03
CA GLY A 89 6.97 1.83 -10.73
C GLY A 89 6.32 1.44 -9.41
N ASP A 90 5.96 2.41 -8.56
CA ASP A 90 5.37 2.16 -7.22
C ASP A 90 3.86 2.42 -7.15
N ALA A 91 3.25 2.84 -8.26
CA ALA A 91 1.84 3.16 -8.41
C ALA A 91 1.32 4.35 -7.60
N VAL A 92 2.15 5.06 -6.81
CA VAL A 92 1.67 6.25 -6.09
C VAL A 92 1.28 7.32 -7.10
N TYR A 93 2.24 7.79 -7.90
CA TYR A 93 1.98 8.89 -8.83
C TYR A 93 1.17 8.47 -10.06
N GLU A 94 1.36 7.23 -10.55
CA GLU A 94 0.70 6.79 -11.79
C GLU A 94 -0.79 6.52 -11.62
N THR A 95 -1.21 6.25 -10.39
CA THR A 95 -2.60 5.85 -10.12
C THR A 95 -3.35 6.86 -9.27
N SER A 96 -2.74 7.99 -8.87
CA SER A 96 -3.44 9.09 -8.22
C SER A 96 -3.43 10.39 -9.00
N LEU A 97 -4.56 11.10 -8.93
CA LEU A 97 -4.72 12.45 -9.44
C LEU A 97 -4.16 13.49 -8.46
N ASN A 98 -4.08 13.17 -7.17
CA ASN A 98 -3.64 14.10 -6.13
C ASN A 98 -3.03 13.38 -4.90
N TYR A 99 -2.55 14.15 -3.93
CA TYR A 99 -1.85 13.66 -2.73
C TYR A 99 -2.76 13.31 -1.55
N SER A 100 -4.07 13.60 -1.64
CA SER A 100 -5.04 13.46 -0.55
C SER A 100 -6.39 12.92 -1.04
N ASP A 101 -7.28 12.68 -0.07
CA ASP A 101 -8.67 12.28 -0.27
C ASP A 101 -8.81 10.90 -0.94
N TYR A 102 -9.60 10.83 -2.01
CA TYR A 102 -10.00 9.63 -2.73
C TYR A 102 -9.67 9.81 -4.21
N SER A 103 -8.42 10.20 -4.47
CA SER A 103 -7.98 10.65 -5.79
C SER A 103 -7.19 9.59 -6.54
N SER A 104 -7.07 8.38 -5.99
CA SER A 104 -6.51 7.22 -6.68
C SER A 104 -7.54 6.67 -7.67
N TRP A 105 -7.10 5.83 -8.60
CA TRP A 105 -7.99 5.16 -9.53
C TRP A 105 -9.11 4.45 -8.79
N TYR A 106 -10.31 4.49 -9.36
CA TYR A 106 -11.55 3.95 -8.75
C TYR A 106 -11.98 4.64 -7.45
N GLU A 107 -11.53 5.88 -7.20
CA GLU A 107 -11.82 6.63 -5.97
C GLU A 107 -11.23 5.95 -4.73
N ASP A 108 -10.15 5.19 -4.92
CA ASP A 108 -9.37 4.64 -3.82
C ASP A 108 -8.68 5.78 -3.03
N LYS A 109 -8.33 5.49 -1.77
CA LYS A 109 -7.62 6.43 -0.89
C LYS A 109 -6.29 6.90 -1.50
N SER A 110 -6.07 8.21 -1.51
CA SER A 110 -4.73 8.80 -1.70
C SER A 110 -4.41 9.62 -0.47
N SER A 111 -3.28 9.35 0.17
CA SER A 111 -2.87 10.15 1.32
C SER A 111 -1.36 10.04 1.49
N MET A 112 -0.67 11.06 0.98
CA MET A 112 0.79 11.14 1.00
C MET A 112 1.29 11.21 2.44
N PRO A 113 2.33 10.44 2.81
CA PRO A 113 2.95 10.53 4.13
C PRO A 113 3.56 11.90 4.43
N TYR A 114 3.44 12.32 5.69
CA TYR A 114 3.95 13.58 6.21
C TYR A 114 3.94 13.56 7.74
N SER A 115 4.68 14.46 8.39
CA SER A 115 4.68 14.65 9.84
C SER A 115 4.89 13.33 10.61
N GLY A 116 4.10 13.10 11.66
CA GLY A 116 4.12 11.89 12.47
C GLY A 116 3.67 10.60 11.77
N HIS A 117 3.40 10.65 10.46
CA HIS A 117 2.90 9.54 9.66
C HIS A 117 3.76 9.31 8.41
N PRO A 118 5.06 9.01 8.55
CA PRO A 118 5.99 9.03 7.43
C PRO A 118 5.98 7.76 6.56
N TRP A 119 5.20 6.72 6.89
CA TRP A 119 5.20 5.43 6.19
C TRP A 119 4.05 5.30 5.21
N PHE A 120 4.22 4.46 4.17
CA PHE A 120 3.15 4.11 3.23
C PHE A 120 2.50 2.75 3.57
N PRO A 121 1.33 2.72 4.20
CA PRO A 121 0.39 1.60 4.11
C PRO A 121 -0.34 1.60 2.76
N ARG A 122 -0.70 0.41 2.26
CA ARG A 122 -1.45 0.17 1.01
C ARG A 122 -2.72 -0.64 1.26
N GLY A 123 -3.66 -0.65 0.31
CA GLY A 123 -4.77 -1.61 0.29
C GLY A 123 -6.05 -1.17 1.00
N GLY A 124 -5.95 -0.53 2.17
CA GLY A 124 -7.13 -0.13 2.97
C GLY A 124 -7.65 -1.24 3.91
N PHE A 125 -8.39 -0.85 4.94
CA PHE A 125 -8.93 -1.76 5.96
C PHE A 125 -10.40 -2.11 5.67
N PHE A 126 -10.89 -3.23 6.22
CA PHE A 126 -12.25 -3.71 5.95
C PHE A 126 -13.39 -2.71 6.25
N SER A 127 -13.14 -1.69 7.08
CA SER A 127 -14.12 -0.63 7.39
C SER A 127 -13.94 0.63 6.55
N SER A 128 -13.00 0.65 5.59
CA SER A 128 -12.76 1.78 4.70
C SER A 128 -13.77 1.86 3.54
N ASP A 129 -14.82 1.04 3.57
CA ASP A 129 -15.90 0.96 2.59
C ASP A 129 -15.37 0.93 1.14
N THR A 130 -15.79 1.86 0.29
CA THR A 130 -15.40 1.94 -1.13
C THR A 130 -14.01 2.55 -1.36
N TYR A 131 -13.31 3.00 -0.31
CA TYR A 131 -12.02 3.71 -0.44
C TYR A 131 -10.80 2.79 -0.28
N ALA A 132 -11.03 1.53 0.05
CA ALA A 132 -10.02 0.49 0.04
C ALA A 132 -9.92 -0.14 -1.35
N GLY A 133 -8.69 -0.46 -1.76
CA GLY A 133 -8.42 -1.07 -3.04
C GLY A 133 -6.94 -1.17 -3.34
N VAL A 134 -6.62 -1.77 -4.48
CA VAL A 134 -5.24 -2.04 -4.89
C VAL A 134 -4.45 -0.75 -5.20
N PHE A 135 -5.15 0.36 -5.47
CA PHE A 135 -4.55 1.67 -5.75
C PHE A 135 -4.59 2.58 -4.52
N ALA A 136 -5.12 2.10 -3.40
CA ALA A 136 -5.17 2.84 -2.16
C ALA A 136 -3.78 2.93 -1.51
N PHE A 137 -3.36 4.14 -1.16
CA PHE A 137 -2.22 4.41 -0.27
C PHE A 137 -2.59 5.44 0.78
N ASP A 138 -2.02 5.31 1.98
CA ASP A 138 -2.31 6.19 3.11
C ASP A 138 -1.04 6.66 3.82
N ASN A 139 -1.20 7.50 4.83
CA ASN A 139 -0.15 7.92 5.74
C ASN A 139 -0.17 7.07 7.01
N GLY A 140 0.90 6.32 7.25
CA GLY A 140 1.00 5.35 8.31
C GLY A 140 1.85 5.86 9.48
N TYR A 141 1.36 5.64 10.69
CA TYR A 141 2.19 5.72 11.89
C TYR A 141 3.26 4.62 11.86
N SER A 142 4.41 4.91 12.47
CA SER A 142 5.49 3.95 12.64
C SER A 142 5.24 2.94 13.78
N ASN A 143 4.29 3.19 14.69
CA ASN A 143 4.03 2.32 15.86
C ASN A 143 3.17 1.09 15.51
N PRO A 144 3.23 -0.02 16.27
CA PRO A 144 2.39 -1.19 16.01
C PRO A 144 0.89 -0.86 16.01
N ASN A 145 0.13 -1.38 15.04
CA ASN A 145 -1.31 -1.19 14.93
C ASN A 145 -1.97 -2.50 14.50
N SER A 146 -3.01 -2.94 15.21
CA SER A 146 -3.71 -4.20 14.95
C SER A 146 -4.45 -4.26 13.60
N ARG A 147 -4.58 -3.14 12.90
CA ARG A 147 -5.23 -3.02 11.59
C ARG A 147 -4.25 -3.06 10.41
N ILE A 148 -2.96 -3.32 10.69
CA ILE A 148 -1.89 -3.27 9.71
C ILE A 148 -1.16 -4.61 9.64
N GLY A 149 -1.11 -5.19 8.44
CA GLY A 149 -0.34 -6.38 8.08
C GLY A 149 0.90 -6.05 7.24
N PHE A 150 1.50 -7.08 6.66
CA PHE A 150 2.53 -6.96 5.63
C PHE A 150 2.47 -8.19 4.72
N ARG A 151 2.84 -8.03 3.45
CA ARG A 151 3.01 -9.12 2.48
C ARG A 151 4.47 -9.21 2.09
N LEU A 152 5.03 -10.43 2.08
CA LEU A 152 6.38 -10.68 1.61
C LEU A 152 6.35 -11.08 0.14
N VAL A 153 7.25 -10.50 -0.65
CA VAL A 153 7.48 -10.89 -2.04
C VAL A 153 8.90 -11.40 -2.16
N VAL A 154 9.06 -12.63 -2.66
CA VAL A 154 10.37 -13.21 -2.99
C VAL A 154 10.56 -13.07 -4.49
N VAL A 155 11.48 -12.20 -4.90
CA VAL A 155 11.85 -12.05 -6.30
C VAL A 155 13.15 -12.83 -6.53
N PRO A 156 13.17 -13.85 -7.40
CA PRO A 156 14.40 -14.53 -7.76
C PRO A 156 15.31 -13.54 -8.51
N ILE A 157 16.53 -13.36 -8.00
CA ILE A 157 17.56 -12.60 -8.70
C ILE A 157 18.13 -13.53 -9.76
N LEU A 158 17.92 -13.20 -11.03
CA LEU A 158 18.62 -13.89 -12.10
C LEU A 158 20.11 -13.51 -12.03
N PRO A 159 21.02 -14.49 -12.10
CA PRO A 159 22.47 -14.29 -11.95
C PRO A 159 23.09 -13.43 -13.07
#